data_AF-A0A0D0AJI9-F1
#
_entry.id   AF-A0A0D0AJI9-F1
#
_cell.length_a   1.000
_cell.length_b   1.000
_cell.length_c   1.000
_cell.angle_alpha   90.00
_cell.angle_beta   90.00
_cell.angle_gamma   90.00
#
_symmetry.space_group_name_H-M   'P 1'
#
loop_
_entity.id
_entity.type
_entity.pdbx_description
1 polymer ?
#
loop_
_entity_poly.entity_id
_entity_poly.type
_entity_poly.pdbx_seq_one_letter_code
_entity_poly.pdbx_strand_id
1 'polypeptide(L)'
;FVQKLGPLGLDTFRMLVVDFMHECELGTWKSLFTHLIRLLYALPTGIQLVATLDSRFRQVPTFGDGVIRTFANNTSEMKRLAARDFEDILQV
;
A
#
# COMPACT_ATOMS: atom_id res chain seq x y z
N PHE A 1 -21.14 -24.12 -6.76
CA PHE A 1 -20.86 -23.55 -5.43
C PHE A 1 -21.54 -22.19 -5.28
N VAL A 2 -21.12 -21.17 -6.04
CA VAL A 2 -21.72 -19.81 -6.06
C VAL A 2 -23.24 -19.79 -6.26
N GLN A 3 -23.77 -20.48 -7.29
CA GLN A 3 -25.22 -20.49 -7.56
C GLN A 3 -26.08 -21.08 -6.44
N LYS A 4 -25.50 -21.94 -5.58
CA LYS A 4 -26.21 -22.52 -4.43
C LYS A 4 -26.26 -21.58 -3.22
N LEU A 5 -25.34 -20.62 -3.15
CA LEU A 5 -25.17 -19.69 -2.02
C LEU A 5 -25.71 -18.28 -2.32
N GLY A 6 -25.90 -17.93 -3.60
CA GLY A 6 -26.51 -16.67 -4.01
C GLY A 6 -27.85 -16.34 -3.32
N PRO A 7 -28.79 -17.31 -3.17
CA PRO A 7 -30.05 -17.07 -2.44
C PRO A 7 -29.88 -16.79 -0.94
N LEU A 8 -28.73 -17.15 -0.35
CA LEU A 8 -28.39 -16.89 1.05
C LEU A 8 -27.69 -15.52 1.23
N GLY A 9 -27.68 -14.69 0.19
CA GLY A 9 -27.06 -13.36 0.21
C GLY A 9 -25.57 -13.35 -0.11
N LEU A 10 -25.03 -14.45 -0.67
CA LEU A 10 -23.62 -14.51 -1.04
C LEU A 10 -23.39 -13.78 -2.38
N ASP A 11 -22.88 -12.56 -2.28
CA ASP A 11 -22.51 -11.73 -3.42
C ASP A 11 -21.03 -11.97 -3.80
N THR A 12 -20.80 -12.58 -4.97
CA THR A 12 -19.46 -12.87 -5.47
C THR A 12 -18.63 -11.62 -5.76
N PHE A 13 -19.25 -10.51 -6.11
CA PHE A 13 -18.54 -9.25 -6.37
C PHE A 13 -18.05 -8.60 -5.09
N ARG A 14 -18.72 -8.86 -3.95
CA ARG A 14 -18.28 -8.40 -2.62
C ARG A 14 -17.37 -9.39 -1.92
N MET A 15 -17.40 -10.66 -2.34
CA MET A 15 -16.54 -11.71 -1.78
C MET A 15 -15.10 -11.59 -2.29
N LEU A 16 -14.91 -11.12 -3.52
CA LEU A 16 -13.60 -10.87 -4.10
C LEU A 16 -13.14 -9.47 -3.67
N VAL A 17 -12.37 -9.40 -2.58
CA VAL A 17 -11.59 -8.19 -2.28
C VAL A 17 -10.64 -7.97 -3.44
N VAL A 18 -10.67 -6.77 -4.03
CA VAL A 18 -9.78 -6.39 -5.12
C VAL A 18 -8.34 -6.51 -4.62
N ASP A 19 -7.64 -7.52 -5.12
CA ASP A 19 -6.23 -7.71 -4.85
C ASP A 19 -5.44 -6.84 -5.84
N PHE A 20 -5.04 -5.66 -5.38
CA PHE A 20 -4.23 -4.71 -6.16
C PHE A 20 -2.88 -5.30 -6.60
N MET A 21 -2.34 -6.30 -5.88
CA MET A 21 -1.11 -6.98 -6.28
C MET A 21 -1.34 -8.02 -7.38
N HIS A 22 -2.58 -8.49 -7.55
CA HIS A 22 -2.95 -9.37 -8.66
C HIS A 22 -3.25 -8.60 -9.95
N GLU A 23 -3.86 -7.41 -9.84
CA GLU A 23 -4.26 -6.60 -10.98
C GLU A 23 -3.15 -5.68 -11.51
N CYS A 24 -2.17 -5.30 -10.67
CA CYS A 24 -1.11 -4.39 -11.07
C CYS A 24 0.27 -4.92 -10.66
N GLU A 25 1.15 -5.10 -11.65
CA GLU A 25 2.46 -5.71 -11.45
C GLU A 25 3.28 -4.94 -10.40
N LEU A 26 3.83 -5.67 -9.42
CA LEU A 26 4.69 -5.11 -8.36
C LEU A 26 5.84 -4.26 -8.92
N GLY A 27 6.34 -4.58 -10.11
CA GLY A 27 7.38 -3.80 -10.80
C GLY A 27 6.90 -2.42 -11.27
N THR A 28 5.68 -2.34 -11.79
CA THR A 28 5.04 -1.09 -12.22
C THR A 28 4.83 -0.16 -11.02
N TRP A 29 4.39 -0.69 -9.88
CA TRP A 29 4.25 0.07 -8.64
C TRP A 29 5.58 0.60 -8.11
N LYS A 30 6.61 -0.25 -8.04
CA LYS A 30 7.94 0.19 -7.62
C LYS A 30 8.45 1.33 -8.49
N SER A 31 8.23 1.25 -9.81
CA SER A 31 8.59 2.31 -10.76
C SER A 31 7.83 3.61 -10.47
N LEU A 32 6.50 3.52 -10.32
CA LEU A 32 5.66 4.68 -10.04
C LEU A 32 6.00 5.34 -8.70
N PHE A 33 6.11 4.56 -7.62
CA PHE A 33 6.44 5.09 -6.30
C PHE A 33 7.83 5.72 -6.27
N THR A 34 8.81 5.11 -6.93
CA THR A 34 10.14 5.72 -7.12
C THR A 34 10.06 7.05 -7.88
N HIS A 35 9.23 7.12 -8.90
CA HIS A 35 9.03 8.34 -9.67
C HIS A 35 8.41 9.46 -8.82
N LEU A 36 7.40 9.14 -8.00
CA LEU A 36 6.77 10.09 -7.09
C LEU A 36 7.73 10.63 -6.02
N ILE A 37 8.57 9.76 -5.44
CA ILE A 37 9.61 10.20 -4.49
C ILE A 37 10.62 11.12 -5.17
N ARG A 38 11.02 10.83 -6.42
CA ARG A 38 11.91 11.72 -7.19
C ARG A 38 11.27 13.09 -7.48
N LEU A 39 9.97 13.12 -7.79
CA LEU A 39 9.23 14.37 -7.96
C LEU A 39 9.19 15.18 -6.65
N LEU A 40 8.97 14.52 -5.52
CA LEU A 40 9.04 15.16 -4.20
C LEU A 40 10.42 15.78 -3.97
N TYR A 41 11.51 15.06 -4.24
CA TYR A 41 12.87 15.60 -4.13
C TYR A 41 13.15 16.77 -5.07
N ALA A 42 12.50 16.84 -6.24
CA ALA A 42 12.68 17.91 -7.21
C ALA A 42 11.99 19.24 -6.80
N LEU A 43 11.14 19.23 -5.78
CA LEU A 43 10.49 20.44 -5.27
C LEU A 43 11.45 21.27 -4.39
N PRO A 44 11.25 22.60 -4.30
CA PRO A 44 12.11 23.49 -3.49
C PRO A 44 12.22 23.09 -2.01
N THR A 45 11.20 22.41 -1.47
CA THR A 45 11.14 21.89 -0.09
C THR A 45 11.18 20.36 -0.03
N GLY A 46 11.68 19.71 -1.09
CA GLY A 46 11.57 18.26 -1.28
C GLY A 46 12.10 17.41 -0.14
N ILE A 47 13.22 17.81 0.46
CA ILE A 47 13.81 17.11 1.62
C ILE A 47 12.86 17.12 2.82
N GLN A 48 12.19 18.25 3.10
CA GLN A 48 11.23 18.35 4.20
C GLN A 48 9.94 17.58 3.89
N LEU A 49 9.50 17.57 2.63
CA LEU A 49 8.32 16.82 2.21
C LEU A 49 8.54 15.31 2.31
N VAL A 50 9.72 14.81 1.93
CA VAL A 50 10.07 13.39 2.10
C VAL A 50 10.18 13.02 3.58
N ALA A 51 10.80 13.86 4.41
CA ALA A 51 10.85 13.64 5.86
C ALA A 51 9.45 13.63 6.49
N THR A 52 8.55 14.50 6.01
CA THR A 52 7.15 14.54 6.43
C THR A 52 6.41 13.27 6.02
N LEU A 53 6.65 12.77 4.80
CA LEU A 53 6.10 11.50 4.32
C LEU A 53 6.54 10.34 5.23
N ASP A 54 7.84 10.22 5.51
CA ASP A 54 8.37 9.17 6.39
C ASP A 54 7.85 9.32 7.83
N SER A 55 7.62 10.54 8.31
CA SER A 55 7.02 10.77 9.63
C SER A 55 5.55 10.35 9.67
N ARG A 56 4.79 10.56 8.59
CA ARG A 56 3.37 10.17 8.52
C ARG A 56 3.20 8.66 8.48
N PHE A 57 3.97 7.96 7.65
CA PHE A 57 3.94 6.48 7.60
C PHE A 57 4.35 5.84 8.94
N ARG A 58 5.27 6.46 9.69
CA ARG A 58 5.61 6.04 11.06
C ARG A 58 4.47 6.21 12.07
N GLN A 59 3.54 7.14 11.82
CA GLN A 59 2.43 7.43 12.72
C GLN A 59 1.17 6.62 12.39
N VAL A 60 1.16 5.87 11.28
CA VAL A 60 0.02 5.00 10.94
C VAL A 60 -0.07 3.90 11.99
N PRO A 61 -1.14 3.86 12.80
CA PRO A 61 -1.33 2.81 13.79
C PRO A 61 -1.54 1.48 13.09
N THR A 62 -1.06 0.40 13.70
CA THR A 62 -1.36 -0.95 13.21
C THR A 62 -2.86 -1.18 13.27
N PHE A 63 -3.45 -1.64 12.17
CA PHE A 63 -4.88 -1.90 12.06
C PHE A 63 -5.16 -3.40 11.91
N GLY A 64 -6.20 -3.88 12.59
CA GLY A 64 -6.54 -5.31 12.65
C GLY A 64 -5.49 -6.16 13.37
N ASP A 65 -5.79 -7.44 13.58
CA ASP A 65 -4.89 -8.42 14.23
C ASP A 65 -3.73 -8.81 13.29
N GLY A 66 -2.91 -7.83 12.93
CA GLY A 66 -1.77 -7.97 12.00
C GLY A 66 -2.07 -7.71 10.52
N VAL A 67 -3.14 -6.99 10.19
CA VAL A 67 -3.51 -6.62 8.80
C VAL A 67 -2.68 -5.46 8.29
N ILE A 68 -2.55 -4.38 9.06
CA ILE A 68 -1.60 -3.28 8.76
C ILE A 68 -0.53 -3.30 9.83
N ARG A 69 0.72 -3.56 9.42
CA ARG A 69 1.88 -3.60 10.33
C ARG A 69 2.61 -2.25 10.35
N THR A 70 3.48 -2.08 11.35
CA THR A 70 4.33 -0.88 11.46
C THR A 70 5.21 -0.75 10.22
N PHE A 71 5.04 0.34 9.48
CA PHE A 71 5.86 0.66 8.31
C PHE A 71 7.33 0.85 8.67
N ALA A 72 8.23 0.59 7.71
CA ALA A 72 9.66 0.80 7.90
C ALA A 72 9.98 2.29 8.20
N ASN A 73 10.98 2.54 9.06
CA ASN A 73 11.35 3.88 9.54
C ASN A 73 11.59 4.91 8.42
N ASN A 74 12.06 4.47 7.25
CA ASN A 74 12.27 5.28 6.05
C ASN A 74 11.51 4.64 4.87
N THR A 75 10.21 4.90 4.78
CA THR A 75 9.35 4.37 3.69
C THR A 75 9.79 4.90 2.32
N SER A 76 10.31 6.13 2.27
CA SER A 76 10.86 6.78 1.08
C SER A 76 12.06 6.07 0.46
N GLU A 77 12.86 5.34 1.26
CA GLU A 77 14.00 4.57 0.75
C GLU A 77 13.58 3.24 0.11
N MET A 78 12.35 2.78 0.37
CA MET A 78 11.79 1.49 -0.10
C MET A 78 12.69 0.28 0.18
N LYS A 79 13.59 0.39 1.17
CA LYS A 79 14.52 -0.68 1.54
C LYS A 79 13.78 -1.69 2.42
N ARG A 80 13.97 -2.97 2.11
CA ARG A 80 13.42 -4.12 2.85
C ARG A 80 11.88 -4.22 2.87
N LEU A 81 11.19 -3.63 1.90
CA LEU A 81 9.75 -3.84 1.70
C LEU A 81 9.51 -5.18 0.98
N ALA A 82 8.82 -6.09 1.65
CA ALA A 82 8.25 -7.28 1.03
C ALA A 82 7.04 -6.89 0.18
N ALA A 83 6.61 -7.80 -0.71
CA ALA A 83 5.49 -7.54 -1.61
C ALA A 83 4.19 -7.15 -0.84
N ARG A 84 3.96 -7.76 0.32
CA ARG A 84 2.84 -7.43 1.23
C ARG A 84 2.95 -6.04 1.86
N ASP A 85 4.16 -5.55 2.12
CA ASP A 85 4.33 -4.19 2.66
C ASP A 85 3.95 -3.13 1.61
N PHE A 86 4.04 -3.44 0.31
CA PHE A 86 3.52 -2.56 -0.75
C PHE A 86 1.99 -2.54 -0.78
N GLU A 87 1.34 -3.67 -0.48
CA GLU A 87 -0.11 -3.75 -0.37
C GLU A 87 -0.62 -2.90 0.81
N ASP A 88 0.03 -3.03 1.97
CA ASP A 88 -0.31 -2.26 3.16
C ASP A 88 -0.14 -0.75 2.93
N ILE A 89 0.85 -0.31 2.14
CA ILE A 89 1.01 1.11 1.77
C ILE A 89 -0.16 1.61 0.89
N LEU A 90 -0.77 0.73 0.10
CA LEU A 90 -1.89 1.07 -0.80
C LEU A 90 -3.26 1.00 -0.11
N GLN A 91 -3.39 0.24 0.97
CA GLN A 91 -4.64 0.08 1.72
C GLN A 91 -4.88 1.16 2.78
N VAL A 92 -3.87 2.00 3.10
CA VAL A 92 -3.97 3.12 4.07
C VAL A 92 -4.64 4.35 3.48
#